data_AF-A0A2N1SD24-F1
#
_entry.id   AF-A0A2N1SD24-F1
#
_cell.length_a   1.000
_cell.length_b   1.000
_cell.length_c   1.000
_cell.angle_alpha   90.00
_cell.angle_beta   90.00
_cell.angle_gamma   90.00
#
_symmetry.space_group_name_H-M   'P 1'
#
loop_
_entity.id
_entity.type
_entity.pdbx_description
1 polymer ?
#
loop_
_entity_poly.entity_id
_entity_poly.type
_entity_poly.pdbx_seq_one_letter_code
_entity_poly.pdbx_strand_id
1 'polypeptide(L)'
;MAQRKSGTARGSSKGKKGTGCLVWLVMLLVTLLLFVFSWDTIKNTLETTGFMEAIGGPASGGEPVAVPAPAPVTGDGSLGADVTPSPATDSRKPDAEAPSAVPTATPKPARPADEAPVATAPPTASPMELIKSTRLAELYFIRVDDDGTISRHEVKRTVSASDSPMTDALDALMSGPNADELARGYISLIPSETRLLAAQVRGSTAYLDFNEAFMYNRYGIEGYAGQLKQIVYTATGFSTVKDVQILIEGQKRDYLGGDGVYIGKPLSRASF
;
A
#
# COMPACT_ATOMS: atom_id res chain seq x y z
N MET A 1 44.14 -41.14 -66.53
CA MET A 1 45.19 -41.44 -65.53
C MET A 1 45.07 -40.45 -64.38
N ALA A 2 45.00 -40.96 -63.14
CA ALA A 2 45.46 -40.38 -61.85
C ALA A 2 45.01 -38.94 -61.44
N GLN A 3 44.82 -38.55 -60.19
CA GLN A 3 44.71 -39.17 -58.86
C GLN A 3 44.22 -38.04 -57.90
N ARG A 4 43.64 -38.46 -56.77
CA ARG A 4 43.36 -37.67 -55.55
C ARG A 4 44.56 -36.82 -55.06
N LYS A 5 44.30 -35.64 -54.45
CA LYS A 5 44.74 -35.36 -53.06
C LYS A 5 44.14 -34.09 -52.44
N SER A 6 44.00 -34.20 -51.13
CA SER A 6 43.47 -33.38 -50.03
C SER A 6 44.13 -32.02 -49.74
N GLY A 7 43.40 -31.13 -49.06
CA GLY A 7 43.92 -30.09 -48.16
C GLY A 7 42.78 -29.33 -47.46
N THR A 8 42.30 -29.79 -46.30
CA THR A 8 42.61 -29.28 -44.93
C THR A 8 42.26 -27.80 -44.71
N ALA A 9 41.15 -27.57 -44.01
CA ALA A 9 40.76 -26.30 -43.43
C ALA A 9 41.67 -25.93 -42.23
N ARG A 10 42.18 -24.70 -42.20
CA ARG A 10 42.65 -24.03 -40.97
C ARG A 10 42.66 -22.51 -41.16
N GLY A 11 41.56 -21.86 -40.84
CA GLY A 11 41.49 -20.41 -40.68
C GLY A 11 41.75 -20.04 -39.22
N SER A 12 42.92 -19.45 -38.93
CA SER A 12 43.21 -18.84 -37.63
C SER A 12 42.58 -17.45 -37.56
N SER A 13 41.65 -17.20 -36.64
CA SER A 13 41.24 -15.83 -36.30
C SER A 13 42.14 -15.29 -35.18
N LYS A 14 42.92 -14.26 -35.54
CA LYS A 14 43.85 -13.54 -34.66
C LYS A 14 43.02 -12.53 -33.85
N GLY A 15 42.82 -12.79 -32.57
CA GLY A 15 42.05 -11.91 -31.68
C GLY A 15 42.78 -10.61 -31.38
N LYS A 16 42.23 -9.47 -31.82
CA LYS A 16 42.55 -8.15 -31.28
C LYS A 16 41.85 -8.00 -29.92
N LYS A 17 42.58 -8.22 -28.82
CA LYS A 17 42.17 -7.78 -27.48
C LYS A 17 43.07 -6.62 -27.10
N GLY A 18 42.56 -5.39 -27.08
CA GLY A 18 43.41 -4.23 -26.77
C GLY A 18 42.68 -3.05 -26.15
N THR A 19 41.45 -2.76 -26.55
CA THR A 19 40.77 -1.53 -26.12
C THR A 19 39.68 -1.76 -25.09
N GLY A 20 38.91 -2.85 -25.19
CA GLY A 20 37.84 -3.15 -24.22
C GLY A 20 38.34 -3.56 -22.82
N CYS A 21 39.50 -4.23 -22.74
CA CYS A 21 40.09 -4.62 -21.46
C CYS A 21 40.66 -3.41 -20.71
N LEU A 22 41.28 -2.47 -21.43
CA LEU A 22 41.85 -1.26 -20.83
C LEU A 22 40.76 -0.38 -20.21
N VAL A 23 39.62 -0.23 -20.89
CA VAL A 23 38.47 0.53 -20.36
C VAL A 23 37.89 -0.11 -19.11
N TRP A 24 37.74 -1.44 -19.09
CA TRP A 24 37.29 -2.17 -17.90
C TRP A 24 38.29 -2.09 -16.74
N LEU A 25 39.59 -2.12 -17.02
CA LEU A 25 40.64 -1.99 -16.00
C LEU A 25 40.64 -0.58 -15.40
N VAL A 26 40.49 0.46 -16.23
CA VAL A 26 40.35 1.85 -15.76
C VAL A 26 39.07 2.02 -14.95
N MET A 27 37.94 1.45 -15.38
CA MET A 27 36.66 1.54 -14.67
C MET A 27 36.71 0.80 -13.32
N LEU A 28 37.37 -0.35 -13.26
CA LEU A 28 37.63 -1.10 -12.03
C LEU A 28 38.56 -0.31 -11.10
N LEU A 29 39.60 0.33 -11.64
CA LEU A 29 40.54 1.15 -10.86
C LEU A 29 39.87 2.40 -10.29
N VAL A 30 38.99 3.07 -11.05
CA VAL A 30 38.17 4.18 -10.56
C VAL A 30 37.19 3.70 -9.49
N THR A 31 36.55 2.56 -9.68
CA THR A 31 35.65 1.97 -8.67
C THR A 31 36.40 1.62 -7.38
N LEU A 32 37.62 1.09 -7.49
CA LEU A 32 38.48 0.76 -6.34
C LEU A 32 39.01 2.02 -5.64
N LEU A 33 39.34 3.06 -6.40
CA LEU A 33 39.70 4.36 -5.83
C LEU A 33 38.52 5.02 -5.12
N LEU A 34 37.31 5.00 -5.69
CA LEU A 34 36.11 5.50 -5.02
C LEU A 34 35.80 4.70 -3.75
N PHE A 35 36.05 3.39 -3.75
CA PHE A 35 35.92 2.53 -2.58
C PHE A 35 36.96 2.84 -1.50
N VAL A 36 38.23 3.08 -1.88
CA VAL A 36 39.30 3.46 -0.93
C VAL A 36 39.15 4.90 -0.45
N PHE A 37 38.62 5.81 -1.25
CA PHE A 37 38.37 7.20 -0.87
C PHE A 37 37.09 7.36 -0.02
N SER A 38 36.16 6.40 -0.10
CA SER A 38 34.99 6.31 0.78
C SER A 38 35.21 5.46 2.03
N TRP A 39 36.42 4.90 2.24
CA TRP A 39 36.76 4.17 3.46
C TRP A 39 36.76 5.05 4.71
N ASP A 40 37.06 6.35 4.60
CA ASP A 40 37.02 7.28 5.73
C ASP A 40 35.58 7.52 6.22
N THR A 41 34.59 7.48 5.32
CA THR A 41 33.17 7.64 5.66
C THR A 41 32.60 6.39 6.34
N ILE A 42 33.07 5.19 5.98
CA ILE A 42 32.56 3.92 6.53
C ILE A 42 33.06 3.66 7.95
N LYS A 43 34.29 4.09 8.29
CA LYS A 43 34.83 3.91 9.65
C LYS A 43 34.11 4.78 10.68
N ASN A 44 33.72 6.01 10.32
CA ASN A 44 33.00 6.90 11.22
C ASN A 44 31.59 6.41 11.59
N THR A 45 30.94 5.62 10.73
CA THR A 45 29.61 5.05 11.01
C THR A 45 29.67 3.73 11.79
N LEU A 46 30.82 3.05 11.84
CA LEU A 46 30.97 1.82 12.64
C LEU A 46 31.34 2.13 14.10
N GLU A 47 32.04 3.22 14.38
CA GLU A 47 32.40 3.61 15.76
C GLU A 47 31.23 4.26 16.52
N THR A 48 30.35 5.02 15.86
CA THR A 48 29.19 5.66 16.52
C THR A 48 27.99 4.75 16.75
N THR A 49 28.01 3.52 16.24
CA THR A 49 26.83 2.63 16.30
C THR A 49 27.04 1.40 17.19
N GLY A 50 28.11 1.35 17.99
CA GLY A 50 28.33 0.27 18.96
C GLY A 50 28.41 -1.13 18.34
N PHE A 51 28.68 -1.23 17.03
CA PHE A 51 28.67 -2.51 16.31
C PHE A 51 29.77 -3.46 16.82
N MET A 52 30.88 -2.92 17.33
CA MET A 52 31.94 -3.73 17.94
C MET A 52 31.62 -4.24 19.35
N GLU A 53 30.68 -3.63 20.07
CA GLU A 53 30.28 -4.09 21.41
C GLU A 53 29.24 -5.23 21.33
N ALA A 54 28.52 -5.34 20.22
CA ALA A 54 27.56 -6.42 19.97
C ALA A 54 28.21 -7.75 19.52
N ILE A 55 29.49 -7.76 19.14
CA ILE A 55 30.22 -8.97 18.72
C ILE A 55 31.14 -9.50 19.83
N GLY A 56 31.42 -8.71 20.86
CA GLY A 56 32.19 -9.11 22.03
C GLY A 56 31.32 -9.26 23.27
N GLY A 57 30.79 -10.47 23.52
CA GLY A 57 30.11 -10.80 24.78
C GLY A 57 30.97 -10.59 26.04
N PRO A 58 30.36 -10.60 27.23
CA PRO A 58 30.53 -9.55 28.23
C PRO A 58 31.62 -9.85 29.26
N ALA A 59 32.38 -8.82 29.67
CA ALA A 59 33.12 -8.83 30.93
C ALA A 59 33.34 -7.39 31.46
N SER A 60 32.65 -7.09 32.57
CA SER A 60 33.03 -6.18 33.67
C SER A 60 33.28 -4.68 33.41
N GLY A 61 32.39 -3.87 34.02
CA GLY A 61 32.82 -3.04 35.16
C GLY A 61 32.62 -1.51 35.06
N GLY A 62 31.90 -0.96 36.05
CA GLY A 62 31.94 0.46 36.45
C GLY A 62 30.73 1.29 36.00
N GLU A 63 29.65 1.36 36.77
CA GLU A 63 29.34 2.35 37.83
C GLU A 63 28.20 3.31 37.37
N PRO A 64 27.06 3.38 38.10
CA PRO A 64 25.92 4.20 37.72
C PRO A 64 26.11 5.65 38.19
N VAL A 65 26.13 6.62 37.27
CA VAL A 65 26.13 8.04 37.63
C VAL A 65 24.72 8.43 38.11
N ALA A 66 24.69 8.87 39.36
CA ALA A 66 23.53 9.28 40.14
C ALA A 66 22.82 10.52 39.56
N VAL A 67 21.49 10.48 39.60
CA VAL A 67 20.59 11.63 39.40
C VAL A 67 20.38 12.33 40.76
N PRO A 68 20.52 13.66 40.87
CA PRO A 68 20.23 14.35 42.12
C PRO A 68 18.72 14.60 42.26
N ALA A 69 18.16 14.17 43.40
CA ALA A 69 16.82 14.54 43.85
C ALA A 69 16.84 15.93 44.52
N PRO A 70 15.76 16.73 44.42
CA PRO A 70 15.41 17.71 45.44
C PRO A 70 14.36 17.13 46.41
N ALA A 71 14.61 17.29 47.71
CA ALA A 71 13.75 16.90 48.84
C ALA A 71 12.67 17.99 49.16
N PRO A 72 11.96 17.93 50.29
CA PRO A 72 10.73 17.19 50.53
C PRO A 72 9.54 18.10 50.88
N VAL A 73 8.30 17.62 50.73
CA VAL A 73 7.15 18.16 51.48
C VAL A 73 6.41 17.04 52.17
N THR A 74 6.50 17.06 53.50
CA THR A 74 5.73 16.27 54.46
C THR A 74 4.31 16.84 54.58
N GLY A 75 3.31 15.96 54.51
CA GLY A 75 1.92 16.27 54.83
C GLY A 75 1.19 14.97 55.17
N ASP A 76 0.95 14.81 56.47
CA ASP A 76 0.50 13.62 57.19
C ASP A 76 -1.05 13.47 57.21
N GLY A 77 -1.54 12.27 57.53
CA GLY A 77 -2.95 11.98 57.89
C GLY A 77 -3.77 11.23 56.81
N SER A 78 -3.89 9.90 56.75
CA SER A 78 -4.32 8.86 57.73
C SER A 78 -5.84 8.59 57.75
N LEU A 79 -6.17 7.28 57.66
CA LEU A 79 -7.44 6.56 57.98
C LEU A 79 -8.52 6.53 56.87
N GLY A 80 -9.09 5.40 56.43
CA GLY A 80 -9.02 3.97 56.79
C GLY A 80 -9.54 3.14 55.60
N ALA A 81 -9.09 1.89 55.41
CA ALA A 81 -9.81 0.65 55.80
C ALA A 81 -11.26 0.61 55.27
N ASP A 82 -11.75 -0.39 54.53
CA ASP A 82 -11.51 -1.83 54.61
C ASP A 82 -12.32 -2.54 53.48
N VAL A 83 -12.06 -3.85 53.32
CA VAL A 83 -12.91 -4.93 52.79
C VAL A 83 -12.86 -5.31 51.30
N THR A 84 -11.87 -6.18 51.01
CA THR A 84 -11.96 -7.60 50.61
C THR A 84 -12.92 -8.07 49.48
N PRO A 85 -12.43 -8.92 48.55
CA PRO A 85 -13.19 -9.51 47.46
C PRO A 85 -13.76 -10.91 47.80
N SER A 86 -14.84 -11.34 47.12
CA SER A 86 -15.11 -12.78 46.95
C SER A 86 -16.08 -13.12 45.80
N PRO A 87 -16.01 -14.36 45.29
CA PRO A 87 -16.47 -14.79 43.97
C PRO A 87 -17.78 -15.61 44.02
N ALA A 88 -18.41 -15.84 42.86
CA ALA A 88 -19.27 -17.01 42.67
C ALA A 88 -19.43 -17.38 41.18
N THR A 89 -19.05 -18.62 40.91
CA THR A 89 -19.36 -19.48 39.77
C THR A 89 -20.86 -19.74 39.65
N ASP A 90 -21.42 -19.83 38.44
CA ASP A 90 -22.43 -20.87 38.17
C ASP A 90 -22.49 -21.26 36.69
N SER A 91 -22.77 -22.54 36.49
CA SER A 91 -22.87 -23.29 35.24
C SER A 91 -24.31 -23.32 34.74
N ARG A 92 -24.54 -23.43 33.43
CA ARG A 92 -25.24 -24.57 32.80
C ARG A 92 -25.46 -24.40 31.29
N LYS A 93 -25.36 -25.56 30.65
CA LYS A 93 -25.50 -25.90 29.23
C LYS A 93 -26.98 -26.36 28.98
N PRO A 94 -27.36 -26.96 27.82
CA PRO A 94 -28.49 -26.58 26.99
C PRO A 94 -29.66 -27.58 27.07
N ASP A 95 -30.82 -27.28 26.46
CA ASP A 95 -31.74 -28.35 26.05
C ASP A 95 -32.49 -27.99 24.78
N ALA A 96 -32.50 -28.97 23.87
CA ALA A 96 -33.38 -29.10 22.74
C ALA A 96 -34.72 -29.68 23.20
N GLU A 97 -35.78 -29.54 22.38
CA GLU A 97 -36.63 -30.64 21.87
C GLU A 97 -38.01 -30.12 21.41
N ALA A 98 -38.43 -30.62 20.24
CA ALA A 98 -39.74 -30.41 19.62
C ALA A 98 -40.83 -31.22 20.36
N PRO A 99 -42.13 -31.09 20.01
CA PRO A 99 -42.68 -32.00 19.00
C PRO A 99 -43.84 -31.47 18.12
N SER A 100 -44.08 -32.23 17.05
CA SER A 100 -45.10 -32.23 16.01
C SER A 100 -46.58 -32.08 16.41
N ALA A 101 -47.42 -31.58 15.48
CA ALA A 101 -48.62 -32.29 14.99
C ALA A 101 -49.26 -31.62 13.75
N VAL A 102 -49.65 -32.45 12.78
CA VAL A 102 -50.46 -32.19 11.56
C VAL A 102 -51.92 -32.66 11.83
N PRO A 103 -52.97 -32.23 11.10
CA PRO A 103 -53.55 -33.14 10.07
C PRO A 103 -54.32 -32.52 8.86
N THR A 104 -54.22 -33.21 7.70
CA THR A 104 -55.31 -33.65 6.75
C THR A 104 -56.13 -32.62 5.92
N ALA A 105 -56.70 -32.87 4.72
CA ALA A 105 -56.39 -33.53 3.43
C ALA A 105 -57.60 -33.29 2.46
N THR A 106 -57.38 -32.85 1.21
CA THR A 106 -58.07 -33.12 -0.12
C THR A 106 -59.63 -33.00 -0.29
N PRO A 107 -60.28 -33.02 -1.51
CA PRO A 107 -59.83 -33.17 -2.93
C PRO A 107 -60.52 -32.29 -4.06
N LYS A 108 -59.90 -32.37 -5.26
CA LYS A 108 -60.30 -32.19 -6.72
C LYS A 108 -61.80 -32.49 -7.07
N PRO A 109 -62.49 -31.96 -8.15
CA PRO A 109 -62.13 -32.20 -9.58
C PRO A 109 -62.62 -31.32 -10.77
N ALA A 110 -61.91 -31.53 -11.90
CA ALA A 110 -62.36 -31.62 -13.30
C ALA A 110 -62.38 -30.39 -14.25
N ARG A 111 -61.66 -30.58 -15.36
CA ARG A 111 -61.62 -29.88 -16.67
C ARG A 111 -62.61 -30.58 -17.64
N PRO A 112 -63.05 -30.01 -18.79
CA PRO A 112 -62.24 -29.91 -20.04
C PRO A 112 -62.52 -28.67 -20.94
N ALA A 113 -61.51 -28.18 -21.70
CA ALA A 113 -61.45 -27.96 -23.18
C ALA A 113 -62.46 -26.92 -23.75
N ASP A 114 -62.11 -25.90 -24.55
CA ASP A 114 -61.31 -25.86 -25.78
C ASP A 114 -61.17 -24.39 -26.25
N GLU A 115 -59.96 -23.95 -26.65
CA GLU A 115 -59.67 -22.96 -27.72
C GLU A 115 -58.17 -22.59 -27.73
N ALA A 116 -57.47 -22.98 -28.80
CA ALA A 116 -56.16 -22.47 -29.21
C ALA A 116 -56.33 -21.15 -29.99
N PRO A 117 -55.29 -20.37 -30.39
CA PRO A 117 -53.83 -20.56 -30.32
C PRO A 117 -53.16 -19.41 -29.53
N VAL A 118 -51.87 -19.37 -29.19
CA VAL A 118 -50.74 -18.89 -30.03
C VAL A 118 -49.43 -19.38 -29.39
N ALA A 119 -48.51 -19.83 -30.23
CA ALA A 119 -47.16 -20.21 -29.87
C ALA A 119 -46.44 -19.08 -29.10
N THR A 120 -46.22 -19.30 -27.80
CA THR A 120 -45.28 -18.50 -27.01
C THR A 120 -44.00 -19.34 -26.91
N ALA A 121 -42.94 -18.86 -27.56
CA ALA A 121 -41.61 -19.45 -27.49
C ALA A 121 -41.16 -19.58 -26.02
N PRO A 122 -40.32 -20.60 -25.69
CA PRO A 122 -39.86 -20.82 -24.33
C PRO A 122 -39.10 -19.58 -23.80
N PRO A 123 -39.20 -19.26 -22.49
CA PRO A 123 -38.39 -18.20 -21.92
C PRO A 123 -36.93 -18.63 -22.02
N THR A 124 -36.19 -18.00 -22.91
CA THR A 124 -34.73 -17.99 -22.85
C THR A 124 -34.38 -17.53 -21.44
N ALA A 125 -33.84 -18.47 -20.65
CA ALA A 125 -33.22 -18.18 -19.37
C ALA A 125 -32.30 -16.99 -19.57
N SER A 126 -32.71 -15.83 -19.08
CA SER A 126 -31.87 -14.64 -19.05
C SER A 126 -30.65 -15.01 -18.21
N PRO A 127 -29.42 -14.85 -18.72
CA PRO A 127 -28.25 -14.94 -17.88
C PRO A 127 -28.38 -13.90 -16.76
N MET A 128 -28.78 -14.35 -15.57
CA MET A 128 -28.42 -13.69 -14.32
C MET A 128 -26.91 -13.84 -14.15
N GLU A 129 -26.14 -13.22 -15.03
CA GLU A 129 -24.70 -13.12 -14.93
C GLU A 129 -24.41 -11.68 -14.52
N LEU A 130 -24.50 -11.46 -13.20
CA LEU A 130 -23.92 -10.35 -12.43
C LEU A 130 -23.34 -9.24 -13.31
N ILE A 131 -24.17 -8.24 -13.65
CA ILE A 131 -23.72 -7.04 -14.36
C ILE A 131 -22.62 -6.41 -13.50
N LYS A 132 -21.35 -6.58 -13.89
CA LYS A 132 -20.23 -5.82 -13.36
C LYS A 132 -20.50 -4.37 -13.73
N SER A 133 -21.18 -3.67 -12.84
CA SER A 133 -21.45 -2.26 -12.99
C SER A 133 -20.10 -1.56 -13.06
N THR A 134 -19.94 -0.65 -14.01
CA THR A 134 -18.73 0.14 -14.17
C THR A 134 -19.08 1.62 -14.16
N ARG A 135 -18.13 2.47 -13.76
CA ARG A 135 -18.27 3.92 -13.74
C ARG A 135 -16.98 4.60 -14.20
N LEU A 136 -17.11 5.83 -14.66
CA LEU A 136 -15.96 6.68 -14.97
C LEU A 136 -15.46 7.35 -13.68
N ALA A 137 -14.18 7.20 -13.38
CA ALA A 137 -13.49 7.86 -12.28
C ALA A 137 -12.40 8.81 -12.81
N GLU A 138 -12.20 9.93 -12.13
CA GLU A 138 -11.14 10.89 -12.41
C GLU A 138 -9.96 10.60 -11.48
N LEU A 139 -8.84 10.16 -12.07
CA LEU A 139 -7.63 9.79 -11.36
C LEU A 139 -6.53 10.79 -11.69
N TYR A 140 -5.68 11.11 -10.72
CA TYR A 140 -4.56 12.02 -10.96
C TYR A 140 -3.22 11.27 -10.90
N PHE A 141 -2.50 11.27 -12.01
CA PHE A 141 -1.15 10.71 -12.15
C PHE A 141 -0.11 11.79 -12.39
N ILE A 142 1.15 11.40 -12.31
CA ILE A 142 2.29 12.27 -12.58
C ILE A 142 2.84 11.96 -13.97
N ARG A 143 3.33 12.98 -14.65
CA ARG A 143 4.13 12.86 -15.87
C ARG A 143 5.40 13.68 -15.69
N VAL A 144 6.48 13.19 -16.25
CA VAL A 144 7.71 13.97 -16.40
C VAL A 144 7.81 14.32 -17.87
N ASP A 145 7.75 15.61 -18.18
CA ASP A 145 7.88 16.11 -19.54
C ASP A 145 9.34 16.09 -19.99
N ASP A 146 9.59 16.25 -21.30
CA ASP A 146 10.93 16.11 -21.91
C ASP A 146 11.95 17.12 -21.36
N ASP A 147 11.47 18.23 -20.79
CA ASP A 147 12.26 19.27 -20.12
C ASP A 147 12.57 18.97 -18.64
N GLY A 148 12.08 17.83 -18.13
CA GLY A 148 12.20 17.43 -16.73
C GLY A 148 11.13 18.03 -15.81
N THR A 149 10.16 18.78 -16.34
CA THR A 149 9.05 19.32 -15.56
C THR A 149 8.15 18.19 -15.06
N ILE A 150 7.90 18.17 -13.75
CA ILE A 150 6.98 17.21 -13.13
C ILE A 150 5.59 17.84 -13.09
N SER A 151 4.69 17.28 -13.89
CA SER A 151 3.32 17.76 -14.06
C SER A 151 2.31 16.70 -13.57
N ARG A 152 1.18 17.16 -13.03
CA ARG A 152 0.08 16.27 -12.61
C ARG A 152 -1.00 16.31 -13.70
N HIS A 153 -1.47 15.14 -14.10
CA HIS A 153 -2.50 14.99 -15.13
C HIS A 153 -3.72 14.23 -14.63
N GLU A 154 -4.89 14.73 -15.01
CA GLU A 154 -6.16 14.03 -14.83
C GLU A 154 -6.34 12.96 -15.91
N VAL A 155 -6.76 11.78 -15.50
CA VAL A 155 -7.05 10.64 -16.35
C VAL A 155 -8.43 10.11 -16.01
N LYS A 156 -9.30 10.01 -17.02
CA LYS A 156 -10.63 9.40 -16.88
C LYS A 156 -10.53 7.91 -17.13
N ARG A 157 -10.81 7.10 -16.10
CA ARG A 157 -10.69 5.64 -16.14
C ARG A 157 -12.02 4.97 -15.82
N THR A 158 -12.38 3.98 -16.62
CA THR A 158 -13.49 3.08 -16.28
C THR A 158 -13.05 2.14 -15.16
N VAL A 159 -13.72 2.20 -14.02
CA VAL A 159 -13.48 1.37 -12.84
C VAL A 159 -14.72 0.54 -12.53
N SER A 160 -14.54 -0.54 -11.79
CA SER A 160 -15.66 -1.27 -11.16
C SER A 160 -16.50 -0.29 -10.35
N ALA A 161 -17.82 -0.46 -10.36
CA ALA A 161 -18.74 0.38 -9.60
C ALA A 161 -19.30 -0.39 -8.41
N SER A 162 -18.94 0.06 -7.22
CA SER A 162 -19.53 -0.28 -5.93
C SER A 162 -20.48 0.82 -5.42
N ASP A 163 -20.96 0.69 -4.19
CA ASP A 163 -21.68 1.77 -3.50
C ASP A 163 -20.73 2.89 -3.01
N SER A 164 -19.40 2.73 -3.15
CA SER A 164 -18.37 3.65 -2.65
C SER A 164 -17.50 4.23 -3.78
N PRO A 165 -17.96 5.27 -4.50
CA PRO A 165 -17.25 5.82 -5.67
C PRO A 165 -15.86 6.35 -5.39
N MET A 166 -15.65 6.98 -4.23
CA MET A 166 -14.33 7.49 -3.86
C MET A 166 -13.35 6.35 -3.59
N THR A 167 -13.79 5.29 -2.91
CA THR A 167 -12.98 4.10 -2.65
C THR A 167 -12.53 3.46 -3.95
N ASP A 168 -13.45 3.22 -4.90
CA ASP A 168 -13.11 2.61 -6.19
C ASP A 168 -12.09 3.44 -6.99
N ALA A 169 -12.22 4.78 -6.95
CA ALA A 169 -11.28 5.67 -7.62
C ALA A 169 -9.89 5.61 -6.97
N LEU A 170 -9.82 5.65 -5.63
CA LEU A 170 -8.56 5.56 -4.89
C LEU A 170 -7.89 4.19 -5.06
N ASP A 171 -8.66 3.10 -5.05
CA ASP A 171 -8.18 1.73 -5.31
C ASP A 171 -7.59 1.60 -6.71
N ALA A 172 -8.26 2.17 -7.71
CA ALA A 172 -7.73 2.23 -9.07
C ALA A 172 -6.45 3.08 -9.16
N LEU A 173 -6.37 4.18 -8.41
CA LEU A 173 -5.18 5.03 -8.35
C LEU A 173 -3.98 4.31 -7.72
N MET A 174 -4.18 3.61 -6.59
CA MET A 174 -3.12 2.85 -5.91
C MET A 174 -2.66 1.64 -6.72
N SER A 175 -3.56 1.05 -7.53
CA SER A 175 -3.20 0.02 -8.51
C SER A 175 -2.25 0.55 -9.60
N GLY A 176 -2.04 1.86 -9.67
CA GLY A 176 -1.14 2.50 -10.61
C GLY A 176 -1.77 2.77 -11.98
N PRO A 177 -0.97 3.30 -12.93
CA PRO A 177 -1.43 3.50 -14.29
C PRO A 177 -1.49 2.17 -15.06
N ASN A 178 -2.44 2.05 -15.97
CA ASN A 178 -2.57 0.89 -16.86
C ASN A 178 -1.61 0.99 -18.06
N ALA A 179 -1.61 -0.02 -18.94
CA ALA A 179 -0.70 -0.06 -20.09
C ALA A 179 -0.81 1.16 -21.02
N ASP A 180 -2.03 1.63 -21.31
CA ASP A 180 -2.27 2.78 -22.19
C ASP A 180 -1.86 4.11 -21.53
N GLU A 181 -1.95 4.20 -20.21
CA GLU A 181 -1.51 5.35 -19.44
C GLU A 181 0.02 5.39 -19.29
N LEU A 182 0.65 4.24 -19.06
CA LEU A 182 2.10 4.08 -19.11
C LEU A 182 2.66 4.47 -20.48
N ALA A 183 2.01 4.04 -21.57
CA ALA A 183 2.40 4.39 -22.93
C ALA A 183 2.31 5.91 -23.20
N ARG A 184 1.48 6.63 -22.43
CA ARG A 184 1.39 8.09 -22.46
C ARG A 184 2.36 8.80 -21.51
N GLY A 185 3.23 8.05 -20.83
CA GLY A 185 4.24 8.56 -19.91
C GLY A 185 3.72 8.85 -18.50
N TYR A 186 2.52 8.37 -18.14
CA TYR A 186 2.02 8.53 -16.77
C TYR A 186 2.67 7.54 -15.82
N ILE A 187 3.05 8.05 -14.65
CA ILE A 187 3.65 7.31 -13.55
C ILE A 187 2.88 7.57 -12.25
N SER A 188 3.01 6.66 -11.30
CA SER A 188 2.54 6.86 -9.93
C SER A 188 3.73 7.04 -9.00
N LEU A 189 3.65 8.03 -8.11
CA LEU A 189 4.57 8.22 -7.00
C LEU A 189 4.04 7.59 -5.71
N ILE A 190 2.86 6.96 -5.73
CA ILE A 190 2.32 6.19 -4.61
C ILE A 190 3.12 4.88 -4.48
N PRO A 191 3.61 4.52 -3.27
CA PRO A 191 4.31 3.26 -3.04
C PRO A 191 3.46 2.05 -3.44
N SER A 192 4.05 1.06 -4.12
CA SER A 192 3.32 -0.10 -4.69
C SER A 192 2.57 -0.95 -3.67
N GLU A 193 3.06 -0.99 -2.43
CA GLU A 193 2.45 -1.77 -1.35
C GLU A 193 1.37 -1.01 -0.59
N THR A 194 1.06 0.22 -1.01
CA THR A 194 0.01 1.05 -0.40
C THR A 194 -1.35 0.40 -0.63
N ARG A 195 -2.13 0.28 0.44
CA ARG A 195 -3.53 -0.12 0.42
C ARG A 195 -4.36 0.86 1.22
N LEU A 196 -5.54 1.19 0.71
CA LEU A 196 -6.58 1.90 1.43
C LEU A 196 -7.35 0.87 2.28
N LEU A 197 -7.29 1.04 3.59
CA LEU A 197 -7.94 0.19 4.57
C LEU A 197 -9.39 0.64 4.81
N ALA A 198 -9.60 1.95 4.85
CA ALA A 198 -10.92 2.54 5.01
C ALA A 198 -10.99 3.94 4.40
N ALA A 199 -12.18 4.31 3.92
CA ALA A 199 -12.48 5.66 3.48
C ALA A 199 -13.85 6.07 4.01
N GLN A 200 -13.90 7.24 4.66
CA GLN A 200 -15.13 7.78 5.23
C GLN A 200 -15.15 9.29 5.05
N VAL A 201 -16.32 9.86 4.75
CA VAL A 201 -16.49 11.31 4.64
C VAL A 201 -17.23 11.80 5.89
N ARG A 202 -16.66 12.80 6.57
CA ARG A 202 -17.30 13.47 7.72
C ARG A 202 -17.36 14.96 7.44
N GLY A 203 -18.56 15.50 7.23
CA GLY A 203 -18.72 16.86 6.72
C GLY A 203 -18.15 16.98 5.31
N SER A 204 -17.16 17.85 5.12
CA SER A 204 -16.44 18.01 3.84
C SER A 204 -15.05 17.37 3.81
N THR A 205 -14.65 16.67 4.87
CA THR A 205 -13.33 16.04 4.98
C THR A 205 -13.43 14.55 4.72
N ALA A 206 -12.63 14.04 3.78
CA ALA A 206 -12.42 12.61 3.60
C ALA A 206 -11.31 12.12 4.54
N TYR A 207 -11.63 11.14 5.39
CA TYR A 207 -10.66 10.46 6.24
C TYR A 207 -10.28 9.17 5.52
N LEU A 208 -9.03 9.11 5.06
CA LEU A 208 -8.49 8.00 4.29
C LEU A 208 -7.44 7.29 5.13
N ASP A 209 -7.72 6.04 5.46
CA ASP A 209 -6.85 5.19 6.27
C ASP A 209 -6.04 4.27 5.37
N PHE A 210 -4.72 4.34 5.46
CA PHE A 210 -3.80 3.54 4.67
C PHE A 210 -2.99 2.60 5.54
N ASN A 211 -2.46 1.54 4.93
CA ASN A 211 -1.49 0.70 5.59
C ASN A 211 -0.12 1.38 5.78
N GLU A 212 0.75 0.78 6.60
CA GLU A 212 2.07 1.33 6.90
C GLU A 212 2.95 1.63 5.66
N ALA A 213 2.74 0.93 4.54
CA ALA A 213 3.49 1.14 3.31
C ALA A 213 3.42 2.59 2.80
N PHE A 214 2.32 3.31 3.08
CA PHE A 214 2.15 4.71 2.68
C PHE A 214 3.15 5.67 3.39
N MET A 215 3.74 5.25 4.51
CA MET A 215 4.70 6.05 5.26
C MET A 215 6.04 6.23 4.56
N TYR A 216 6.38 5.35 3.62
CA TYR A 216 7.72 5.25 3.06
C TYR A 216 7.69 5.48 1.55
N ASN A 217 8.32 6.57 1.12
CA ASN A 217 8.51 6.86 -0.29
C ASN A 217 9.99 6.87 -0.63
N ARG A 218 10.38 6.07 -1.63
CA ARG A 218 11.77 5.94 -2.07
C ARG A 218 12.33 7.19 -2.76
N TYR A 219 11.47 8.13 -3.15
CA TYR A 219 11.85 9.34 -3.87
C TYR A 219 11.96 10.58 -2.96
N GLY A 220 12.04 10.40 -1.64
CA GLY A 220 12.23 11.50 -0.71
C GLY A 220 11.05 12.48 -0.67
N ILE A 221 11.33 13.74 -0.36
CA ILE A 221 10.33 14.81 -0.15
C ILE A 221 9.46 15.01 -1.39
N GLU A 222 10.06 14.99 -2.58
CA GLU A 222 9.36 15.13 -3.86
C GLU A 222 8.41 13.95 -4.11
N GLY A 223 8.83 12.73 -3.75
CA GLY A 223 7.98 11.54 -3.75
C GLY A 223 6.77 11.69 -2.84
N TYR A 224 7.00 12.12 -1.59
CA TYR A 224 5.94 12.37 -0.62
C TYR A 224 4.96 13.46 -1.08
N ALA A 225 5.46 14.57 -1.61
CA ALA A 225 4.61 15.61 -2.16
C ALA A 225 3.79 15.09 -3.36
N GLY A 226 4.42 14.30 -4.24
CA GLY A 226 3.80 13.67 -5.40
C GLY A 226 2.67 12.71 -5.02
N GLN A 227 2.93 11.75 -4.12
CA GLN A 227 1.91 10.79 -3.68
C GLN A 227 0.72 11.51 -3.02
N LEU A 228 0.98 12.52 -2.19
CA LEU A 228 -0.08 13.27 -1.51
C LEU A 228 -0.91 14.07 -2.52
N LYS A 229 -0.27 14.73 -3.49
CA LYS A 229 -0.97 15.41 -4.59
C LYS A 229 -1.89 14.47 -5.34
N GLN A 230 -1.44 13.26 -5.68
CA GLN A 230 -2.28 12.29 -6.39
C GLN A 230 -3.53 11.88 -5.58
N ILE A 231 -3.34 11.56 -4.30
CA ILE A 231 -4.45 11.19 -3.39
C ILE A 231 -5.42 12.37 -3.20
N VAL A 232 -4.91 13.54 -2.84
CA VAL A 232 -5.75 14.71 -2.53
C VAL A 232 -6.54 15.15 -3.75
N TYR A 233 -5.93 15.22 -4.93
CA TYR A 233 -6.64 15.67 -6.14
C TYR A 233 -7.71 14.68 -6.60
N THR A 234 -7.45 13.38 -6.46
CA THR A 234 -8.42 12.32 -6.78
C THR A 234 -9.59 12.35 -5.80
N ALA A 235 -9.34 12.40 -4.48
CA ALA A 235 -10.39 12.45 -3.48
C ALA A 235 -11.22 13.75 -3.53
N THR A 236 -10.58 14.89 -3.79
CA THR A 236 -11.28 16.19 -3.95
C THR A 236 -11.87 16.40 -5.34
N GLY A 237 -11.79 15.40 -6.23
CA GLY A 237 -12.59 15.36 -7.46
C GLY A 237 -14.08 15.14 -7.18
N PHE A 238 -14.40 14.56 -6.01
CA PHE A 238 -15.78 14.44 -5.53
C PHE A 238 -16.23 15.75 -4.91
N SER A 239 -17.32 16.33 -5.42
CA SER A 239 -17.80 17.68 -5.03
C SER A 239 -18.14 17.83 -3.55
N THR A 240 -18.42 16.74 -2.85
CA THR A 240 -18.68 16.72 -1.40
C THR A 240 -17.41 16.81 -0.55
N VAL A 241 -16.23 16.54 -1.13
CA VAL A 241 -14.94 16.47 -0.44
C VAL A 241 -14.09 17.69 -0.79
N LYS A 242 -13.74 18.48 0.22
CA LYS A 242 -12.89 19.67 0.08
C LYS A 242 -11.44 19.43 0.46
N ASP A 243 -11.23 18.50 1.39
CA ASP A 243 -9.94 18.22 1.99
C ASP A 243 -9.89 16.77 2.49
N VAL A 244 -8.67 16.30 2.75
CA VAL A 244 -8.37 14.90 3.07
C VAL A 244 -7.53 14.82 4.32
N GLN A 245 -8.02 14.12 5.35
CA GLN A 245 -7.21 13.70 6.49
C GLN A 245 -6.64 12.30 6.20
N ILE A 246 -5.31 12.19 6.26
CA ILE A 246 -4.60 10.91 6.13
C ILE A 246 -4.50 10.25 7.51
N LEU A 247 -4.75 8.95 7.55
CA LEU A 247 -4.52 8.07 8.70
C LEU A 247 -3.63 6.90 8.25
N ILE A 248 -2.87 6.35 9.19
CA ILE A 248 -2.02 5.17 9.00
C ILE A 248 -2.39 4.14 10.07
N GLU A 249 -2.87 2.99 9.64
CA GLU A 249 -3.34 1.90 10.52
C GLU A 249 -4.36 2.41 11.56
N GLY A 250 -5.33 3.21 11.10
CA GLY A 250 -6.38 3.83 11.92
C GLY A 250 -5.92 5.00 12.79
N GLN A 251 -4.62 5.31 12.81
CA GLN A 251 -4.05 6.35 13.67
C GLN A 251 -3.72 7.60 12.87
N LYS A 252 -4.02 8.76 13.47
CA LYS A 252 -3.54 10.04 12.95
C LYS A 252 -2.03 10.13 13.15
N ARG A 253 -1.31 10.51 12.10
CA ARG A 253 0.14 10.78 12.14
C ARG A 253 0.37 12.24 11.80
N ASP A 254 1.45 12.81 12.34
CA ASP A 254 1.82 14.19 12.04
C ASP A 254 2.70 14.28 10.80
N TYR A 255 3.49 13.25 10.50
CA TYR A 255 4.48 13.28 9.41
C TYR A 255 4.55 11.96 8.65
N LEU A 256 4.93 12.04 7.37
CA LEU A 256 5.39 10.92 6.55
C LEU A 256 6.92 10.90 6.51
N GLY A 257 7.53 9.71 6.55
CA GLY A 257 8.98 9.56 6.47
C GLY A 257 9.75 9.99 7.72
N GLY A 258 9.18 9.82 8.92
CA GLY A 258 9.79 10.28 10.18
C GLY A 258 9.48 11.75 10.42
N ASP A 259 10.42 12.65 10.11
CA ASP A 259 10.26 14.11 10.23
C ASP A 259 9.88 14.81 8.91
N GLY A 260 9.53 14.03 7.87
CA GLY A 260 9.40 14.52 6.50
C GLY A 260 8.21 15.46 6.26
N VAL A 261 7.20 14.98 5.52
CA VAL A 261 6.10 15.86 5.08
C VAL A 261 4.97 15.85 6.12
N TYR A 262 4.55 17.04 6.56
CA TYR A 262 3.48 17.20 7.54
C TYR A 262 2.11 16.81 6.97
N ILE A 263 1.42 15.89 7.66
CA ILE A 263 0.08 15.37 7.36
C ILE A 263 -0.87 15.43 8.58
N GLY A 264 -0.44 16.08 9.67
CA GLY A 264 -1.21 16.21 10.91
C GLY A 264 -2.46 17.11 10.80
N LYS A 265 -2.76 17.66 9.64
CA LYS A 265 -4.01 18.38 9.36
C LYS A 265 -4.59 17.92 8.02
N PRO A 266 -5.89 18.11 7.79
CA PRO A 266 -6.48 17.84 6.49
C PRO A 266 -5.79 18.63 5.38
N LEU A 267 -5.48 17.95 4.27
CA LEU A 267 -4.81 18.50 3.11
C LEU A 267 -5.82 18.79 2.02
N SER A 268 -5.72 19.97 1.41
CA SER A 268 -6.55 20.39 0.29
C SER A 268 -5.68 20.63 -0.94
N ARG A 269 -6.31 20.96 -2.07
CA ARG A 269 -5.57 21.35 -3.28
C ARG A 269 -4.67 22.58 -3.06
N ALA A 270 -5.02 23.45 -2.10
CA ALA A 270 -4.26 24.65 -1.73
C ALA A 270 -3.09 24.36 -0.78
N SER A 271 -2.93 23.12 -0.32
CA SER A 271 -1.80 22.70 0.51
C SER A 271 -0.50 22.48 -0.29
N PHE A 272 -0.51 22.70 -1.61
CA PHE A 272 0.57 22.36 -2.53
C PHE A 272 0.85 23.42 -3.58
#